data_AF-A0A521UM56-F1
#
_entry.id   AF-A0A521UM56-F1
#
_cell.length_a   1.000
_cell.length_b   1.000
_cell.length_c   1.000
_cell.angle_alpha   90.00
_cell.angle_beta   90.00
_cell.angle_gamma   90.00
#
_symmetry.space_group_name_H-M   'P 1'
#
loop_
_entity.id
_entity.type
_entity.pdbx_description
1 polymer ?
#
loop_
_entity_poly.entity_id
_entity_poly.type
_entity_poly.pdbx_seq_one_letter_code
_entity_poly.pdbx_strand_id
1 'polypeptide(L)'
;MAVYDGARIANDGLLEVARLCAMAALKSPQMTQKTNITIQVLTDEDVLPIIEVTEALGQLEKGLYYGEAITLRPEYERGTPPVILLIGSNNITSSELNWNCGACGWPTCAELNRYSAQIRKDLNGASQAGPSCIWKELDFGAACSWACAAASHYNVENRITGSIGDAAKRIGYLEDCNSPVGLIVGPCRDQIYFSRAASRGRYTEQDYREYAMRALPQLWTTSPWAENAPFKYGENWEQKKKILKLVDEEIAPEVEAIQQQVTERIEEIKSRVQAKRRTLCVEQVAVAKGERSE
;
A
#
# COMPACT_ATOMS: atom_id res chain seq x y z
N MET A 1 -19.41 -13.34 -38.18
CA MET A 1 -20.33 -13.01 -37.08
C MET A 1 -19.51 -12.42 -35.95
N ALA A 2 -19.67 -11.12 -35.65
CA ALA A 2 -18.94 -10.47 -34.57
C ALA A 2 -19.69 -10.69 -33.24
N VAL A 3 -19.64 -11.93 -32.73
CA VAL A 3 -20.11 -12.26 -31.39
C VAL A 3 -18.91 -12.18 -30.48
N TYR A 4 -18.98 -11.29 -29.49
CA TYR A 4 -17.93 -11.13 -28.50
C TYR A 4 -18.37 -11.71 -27.17
N ASP A 5 -17.42 -12.27 -26.41
CA ASP A 5 -17.66 -12.65 -25.03
C ASP A 5 -17.75 -11.39 -24.15
N GLY A 6 -18.91 -11.17 -23.54
CA GLY A 6 -19.16 -10.01 -22.69
C GLY A 6 -18.26 -9.97 -21.45
N ALA A 7 -17.87 -11.13 -20.90
CA ALA A 7 -16.96 -11.18 -19.77
C ALA A 7 -15.55 -10.71 -20.16
N ARG A 8 -15.11 -11.09 -21.37
CA ARG A 8 -13.81 -10.65 -21.90
C ARG A 8 -13.80 -9.15 -22.19
N ILE A 9 -14.80 -8.65 -22.93
CA ILE A 9 -14.91 -7.21 -23.24
C ILE A 9 -14.95 -6.36 -21.97
N ALA A 10 -15.69 -6.81 -20.94
CA ALA A 10 -15.79 -6.06 -19.69
C ALA A 10 -14.43 -5.93 -18.98
N ASN A 11 -13.55 -6.95 -19.08
CA ASN A 11 -12.20 -6.89 -18.53
C ASN A 11 -11.24 -6.12 -19.44
N ASP A 12 -11.41 -6.18 -20.76
CA ASP A 12 -10.63 -5.37 -21.71
C ASP A 12 -10.83 -3.86 -21.45
N GLY A 13 -12.01 -3.45 -20.96
CA GLY A 13 -12.34 -2.06 -20.63
C GLY A 13 -11.73 -1.50 -19.32
N LEU A 14 -10.99 -2.30 -18.55
CA LEU A 14 -10.46 -1.89 -17.24
C LEU A 14 -9.43 -0.77 -17.35
N LEU A 15 -8.66 -0.74 -18.45
CA LEU A 15 -7.66 0.31 -18.67
C LEU A 15 -8.32 1.67 -18.92
N GLU A 16 -9.42 1.71 -19.65
CA GLU A 16 -10.22 2.92 -19.84
C GLU A 16 -10.73 3.45 -18.50
N VAL A 17 -11.24 2.56 -17.64
CA VAL A 17 -11.69 2.93 -16.30
C VAL A 17 -10.53 3.46 -15.46
N ALA A 18 -9.36 2.82 -15.49
CA ALA A 18 -8.17 3.30 -14.79
C ALA A 18 -7.73 4.70 -15.27
N ARG A 19 -7.87 5.02 -16.56
CA ARG A 19 -7.62 6.39 -17.09
C ARG A 19 -8.60 7.40 -16.50
N LEU A 20 -9.88 7.05 -16.38
CA LEU A 20 -10.89 7.91 -15.75
C LEU A 20 -10.58 8.11 -14.25
N CYS A 21 -10.14 7.06 -13.56
CA CYS A 21 -9.69 7.14 -12.17
C CYS A 21 -8.48 8.07 -12.01
N ALA A 22 -7.49 8.00 -12.90
CA ALA A 22 -6.34 8.89 -12.90
C ALA A 22 -6.75 10.36 -13.08
N MET A 23 -7.67 10.63 -14.02
CA MET A 23 -8.21 11.99 -14.20
C MET A 23 -8.95 12.49 -12.96
N ALA A 24 -9.76 11.63 -12.33
CA ALA A 24 -10.50 11.99 -11.12
C ALA A 24 -9.56 12.29 -9.94
N ALA A 25 -8.50 11.48 -9.77
CA ALA A 25 -7.49 11.67 -8.75
C ALA A 25 -6.76 13.02 -8.90
N LEU A 26 -6.29 13.35 -10.11
CA LEU A 26 -5.60 14.61 -10.38
C LEU A 26 -6.51 15.84 -10.23
N LYS A 27 -7.79 15.70 -10.55
CA LYS A 27 -8.80 16.76 -10.42
C LYS A 27 -9.24 17.00 -8.97
N SER A 28 -9.00 16.04 -8.08
CA SER A 28 -9.53 16.06 -6.71
C SER A 28 -9.38 17.42 -6.01
N PRO A 29 -10.36 17.84 -5.20
CA PRO A 29 -10.28 19.09 -4.49
C PRO A 29 -9.14 19.03 -3.47
N GLN A 30 -8.26 20.03 -3.50
CA GLN A 30 -7.19 20.19 -2.52
C GLN A 30 -7.45 21.41 -1.65
N MET A 31 -7.48 21.24 -0.33
CA MET A 31 -7.51 22.33 0.63
C MET A 31 -6.23 23.14 0.58
N THR A 32 -5.09 22.47 0.42
CA THR A 32 -3.78 23.16 0.41
C THR A 32 -3.40 23.66 -0.97
N GLN A 33 -3.85 22.99 -2.03
CA GLN A 33 -3.35 23.13 -3.42
C GLN A 33 -1.82 22.99 -3.54
N LYS A 34 -1.21 22.32 -2.56
CA LYS A 34 0.23 22.11 -2.44
C LYS A 34 0.60 20.64 -2.40
N THR A 35 -0.38 19.74 -2.44
CA THR A 35 -0.13 18.31 -2.41
C THR A 35 0.18 17.82 -3.81
N ASN A 36 1.38 17.29 -4.00
CA ASN A 36 1.80 16.78 -5.30
C ASN A 36 1.35 15.32 -5.44
N ILE A 37 0.53 15.03 -6.45
CA ILE A 37 0.00 13.69 -6.71
C ILE A 37 0.69 13.13 -7.96
N THR A 38 1.37 12.01 -7.79
CA THR A 38 2.01 11.25 -8.86
C THR A 38 1.23 9.97 -9.09
N ILE A 39 0.99 9.59 -10.35
CA ILE A 39 0.20 8.43 -10.72
C ILE A 39 0.94 7.58 -11.73
N GLN A 40 0.88 6.26 -11.58
CA GLN A 40 1.35 5.27 -12.56
C GLN A 40 0.29 4.19 -12.74
N VAL A 41 0.10 3.68 -13.96
CA VAL A 41 -0.84 2.59 -14.26
C VAL A 41 -0.02 1.37 -14.63
N LEU A 42 -0.27 0.23 -13.98
CA LEU A 42 0.33 -1.06 -14.28
C LEU A 42 -0.73 -1.99 -14.87
N THR A 43 -0.37 -2.67 -15.96
CA THR A 43 -1.22 -3.65 -16.65
C THR A 43 -0.44 -4.94 -16.93
N ASP A 44 -1.17 -5.99 -17.27
CA ASP A 44 -0.64 -7.21 -17.86
C ASP A 44 0.53 -7.83 -17.06
N GLU A 45 1.66 -8.02 -17.73
CA GLU A 45 2.88 -8.63 -17.20
C GLU A 45 3.55 -7.83 -16.07
N ASP A 46 3.25 -6.54 -15.91
CA ASP A 46 3.81 -5.73 -14.82
C ASP A 46 3.04 -5.90 -13.49
N VAL A 47 1.88 -6.55 -13.52
CA VAL A 47 1.10 -6.88 -12.32
C VAL A 47 1.70 -8.07 -11.59
N LEU A 48 2.28 -9.04 -12.29
CA LEU A 48 2.82 -10.26 -11.69
C LEU A 48 3.97 -10.00 -10.69
N PRO A 49 4.98 -9.15 -10.98
CA PRO A 49 6.00 -8.79 -10.01
C PRO A 49 5.45 -8.22 -8.71
N ILE A 50 4.36 -7.45 -8.77
CA ILE A 50 3.70 -6.86 -7.60
C ILE A 50 3.08 -7.97 -6.74
N ILE A 51 2.43 -8.94 -7.36
CA ILE A 51 1.84 -10.10 -6.67
C ILE A 51 2.94 -10.88 -5.95
N GLU A 52 4.05 -11.20 -6.64
CA GLU A 52 5.16 -11.96 -6.05
C GLU A 52 5.80 -11.25 -4.85
N VAL A 53 5.96 -9.94 -4.91
CA VAL A 53 6.47 -9.14 -3.78
C VAL A 53 5.49 -9.14 -2.62
N THR A 54 4.20 -8.97 -2.91
CA THR A 54 3.14 -8.98 -1.88
C THR A 54 3.08 -10.34 -1.19
N GLU A 55 3.32 -11.43 -1.91
CA GLU A 55 3.42 -12.79 -1.35
C GLU A 55 4.64 -12.96 -0.44
N ALA A 56 5.81 -12.48 -0.87
CA ALA A 56 7.02 -12.52 -0.06
C ALA A 56 6.83 -11.72 1.24
N LEU A 57 6.26 -10.51 1.16
CA LEU A 57 5.93 -9.69 2.33
C LEU A 57 4.85 -10.33 3.22
N GLY A 58 3.91 -11.08 2.62
CA GLY A 58 2.89 -11.85 3.34
C GLY A 58 3.45 -12.98 4.21
N GLN A 59 4.70 -13.42 3.98
CA GLN A 59 5.39 -14.38 4.86
C GLN A 59 5.85 -13.73 6.17
N LEU A 60 6.18 -12.43 6.15
CA LEU A 60 6.58 -11.66 7.32
C LEU A 60 5.38 -11.10 8.07
N GLU A 61 4.41 -10.55 7.33
CA GLU A 61 3.28 -9.85 7.92
C GLU A 61 1.96 -10.24 7.24
N LYS A 62 1.23 -11.14 7.91
CA LYS A 62 -0.04 -11.67 7.41
C LYS A 62 -1.23 -10.70 7.50
N GLY A 63 -1.06 -9.58 8.21
CA GLY A 63 -2.12 -8.59 8.42
C GLY A 63 -2.40 -7.74 7.18
N LEU A 64 -1.36 -7.06 6.67
CA LEU A 64 -1.49 -6.12 5.56
C LEU A 64 -1.29 -6.74 4.17
N TYR A 65 -0.34 -7.67 4.01
CA TYR A 65 0.08 -8.15 2.68
C TYR A 65 -0.61 -9.44 2.25
N TYR A 66 -0.74 -10.40 3.17
CA TYR A 66 -1.25 -11.74 2.85
C TYR A 66 -2.67 -11.71 2.25
N GLY A 67 -3.56 -10.87 2.77
CA GLY A 67 -4.93 -10.74 2.26
C GLY A 67 -5.03 -10.29 0.79
N GLU A 68 -4.11 -9.44 0.34
CA GLU A 68 -4.08 -8.96 -1.04
C GLU A 68 -3.42 -9.98 -1.97
N ALA A 69 -2.32 -10.60 -1.54
CA ALA A 69 -1.64 -11.67 -2.28
C ALA A 69 -2.58 -12.83 -2.63
N ILE A 70 -3.34 -13.33 -1.65
CA ILE A 70 -4.24 -14.48 -1.80
C ILE A 70 -5.45 -14.20 -2.72
N THR A 71 -5.72 -12.92 -2.97
CA THR A 71 -6.84 -12.46 -3.78
C THR A 71 -6.39 -12.15 -5.19
N LEU A 72 -5.21 -11.56 -5.37
CA LEU A 72 -4.69 -11.18 -6.68
C LEU A 72 -4.17 -12.37 -7.50
N ARG A 73 -3.47 -13.33 -6.89
CA ARG A 73 -2.88 -14.46 -7.63
C ARG A 73 -3.92 -15.29 -8.39
N PRO A 74 -5.03 -15.75 -7.77
CA PRO A 74 -6.03 -16.54 -8.48
C PRO A 74 -6.65 -15.79 -9.67
N GLU A 75 -6.80 -14.47 -9.56
CA GLU A 75 -7.40 -13.63 -10.60
C GLU A 75 -6.46 -13.45 -11.80
N TYR A 76 -5.15 -13.32 -11.52
CA TYR A 76 -4.12 -13.35 -12.55
C TYR A 76 -4.08 -14.71 -13.28
N GLU A 77 -4.10 -15.82 -12.53
CA GLU A 77 -4.05 -17.18 -13.09
C GLU A 77 -5.31 -17.55 -13.89
N ARG A 78 -6.46 -16.94 -13.56
CA ARG A 78 -7.73 -17.07 -14.32
C ARG A 78 -7.72 -16.34 -15.66
N GLY A 79 -6.68 -15.56 -15.96
CA GLY A 79 -6.60 -14.76 -17.18
C GLY A 79 -7.43 -13.48 -17.13
N THR A 80 -7.83 -13.02 -15.94
CA THR A 80 -8.49 -11.72 -15.72
C THR A 80 -7.64 -10.87 -14.78
N PRO A 81 -6.41 -10.47 -15.18
CA PRO A 81 -5.55 -9.67 -14.33
C PRO A 81 -6.18 -8.29 -14.09
N PRO A 82 -6.21 -7.81 -12.84
CA PRO A 82 -6.69 -6.46 -12.57
C PRO A 82 -5.69 -5.41 -13.06
N VAL A 83 -6.18 -4.20 -13.31
CA VAL A 83 -5.33 -3.03 -13.57
C VAL A 83 -4.98 -2.38 -12.23
N ILE A 84 -3.71 -2.06 -11.99
CA ILE A 84 -3.28 -1.40 -10.75
C ILE A 84 -2.95 0.05 -11.05
N LEU A 85 -3.71 0.97 -10.46
CA LEU A 85 -3.44 2.40 -10.46
C LEU A 85 -2.65 2.74 -9.20
N LEU A 86 -1.35 2.95 -9.34
CA LEU A 86 -0.49 3.45 -8.27
C LEU A 86 -0.69 4.96 -8.14
N ILE A 87 -0.99 5.41 -6.91
CA ILE A 87 -1.14 6.81 -6.55
C ILE A 87 -0.13 7.08 -5.44
N GLY A 88 0.65 8.15 -5.56
CA GLY A 88 1.58 8.51 -4.51
C GLY A 88 1.79 10.01 -4.41
N SER A 89 2.38 10.43 -3.29
CA SER A 89 2.78 11.82 -3.10
C SER A 89 4.18 11.91 -2.48
N ASN A 90 4.97 12.85 -2.96
CA ASN A 90 6.39 13.01 -2.59
C ASN A 90 6.64 14.12 -1.56
N ASN A 91 5.61 14.85 -1.14
CA ASN A 91 5.77 16.03 -0.30
C ASN A 91 4.86 16.07 0.93
N ILE A 92 4.21 14.95 1.27
CA ILE A 92 3.34 14.88 2.47
C ILE A 92 4.16 14.98 3.76
N THR A 93 5.41 14.51 3.75
CA THR A 93 6.29 14.52 4.92
C THR A 93 6.83 15.91 5.28
N SER A 94 6.53 16.93 4.49
CA SER A 94 6.92 18.32 4.76
C SER A 94 5.73 19.25 4.57
N SER A 95 5.78 20.42 5.20
CA SER A 95 4.75 21.44 5.11
C SER A 95 5.35 22.83 4.90
N GLU A 96 5.04 23.41 3.75
CA GLU A 96 5.30 24.80 3.36
C GLU A 96 4.12 25.73 3.67
N LEU A 97 3.06 25.21 4.30
CA LEU A 97 1.83 25.96 4.57
C LEU A 97 2.04 27.06 5.63
N ASN A 98 2.98 26.83 6.56
CA ASN A 98 3.28 27.72 7.68
C ASN A 98 2.05 28.08 8.55
N TRP A 99 1.05 27.20 8.60
CA TRP A 99 -0.14 27.38 9.44
C TRP A 99 0.11 27.09 10.92
N ASN A 100 1.17 26.35 11.24
CA ASN A 100 1.59 26.03 12.61
C ASN A 100 0.42 25.50 13.48
N CYS A 101 -0.42 24.66 12.88
CA CYS A 101 -1.67 24.20 13.48
C CYS A 101 -1.51 23.13 14.57
N GLY A 102 -0.32 22.57 14.79
CA GLY A 102 -0.09 21.54 15.81
C GLY A 102 -0.55 20.12 15.47
N ALA A 103 -1.44 19.94 14.48
CA ALA A 103 -2.14 18.68 14.25
C ALA A 103 -1.25 17.50 13.79
N CYS A 104 -0.04 17.77 13.32
CA CYS A 104 0.96 16.73 13.01
C CYS A 104 1.76 16.27 14.25
N GLY A 105 1.55 16.88 15.42
CA GLY A 105 2.31 16.61 16.65
C GLY A 105 3.43 17.61 16.94
N TRP A 106 3.71 18.56 16.04
CA TRP A 106 4.72 19.62 16.23
C TRP A 106 4.09 21.01 16.33
N PRO A 107 4.60 21.88 17.24
CA PRO A 107 4.15 23.27 17.38
C PRO A 107 4.23 24.07 16.08
N THR A 108 5.27 23.86 15.27
CA THR A 108 5.49 24.62 14.03
C THR A 108 5.75 23.70 12.84
N CYS A 109 5.36 24.15 11.64
CA CYS A 109 5.69 23.47 10.38
C CYS A 109 7.21 23.39 10.17
N ALA A 110 7.97 24.38 10.67
CA ALA A 110 9.42 24.38 10.62
C ALA A 110 10.03 23.25 11.47
N GLU A 111 9.48 22.96 12.64
CA GLU A 111 9.92 21.83 13.48
C GLU A 111 9.59 20.48 12.84
N LEU A 112 8.38 20.31 12.30
CA LEU A 112 8.03 19.14 11.49
C LEU A 112 9.06 18.95 10.37
N ASN A 113 9.33 19.98 9.59
CA ASN A 113 10.24 19.89 8.44
C ASN A 113 11.68 19.55 8.87
N ARG A 114 12.18 20.12 9.97
CA ARG A 114 13.50 19.78 10.52
C ARG A 114 13.57 18.32 10.94
N TYR A 115 12.54 17.83 11.64
CA TYR A 115 12.47 16.45 12.10
C TYR A 115 12.34 15.47 10.92
N SER A 116 11.44 15.73 9.99
CA SER A 116 11.29 14.93 8.77
C SER A 116 12.60 14.85 7.98
N ALA A 117 13.35 15.94 7.87
CA ALA A 117 14.64 15.93 7.17
C ALA A 117 15.71 15.06 7.85
N GLN A 118 15.66 14.93 9.18
CA GLN A 118 16.57 14.05 9.94
C GLN A 118 16.17 12.58 9.78
N ILE A 119 14.87 12.29 9.80
CA ILE A 119 14.33 10.94 9.88
C ILE A 119 14.07 10.27 8.53
N ARG A 120 14.04 11.04 7.43
CA ARG A 120 13.91 10.51 6.05
C ARG A 120 14.91 9.39 5.70
N LYS A 121 15.95 9.16 6.51
CA LYS A 121 16.92 8.06 6.35
C LYS A 121 16.64 6.84 7.25
N ASP A 122 15.92 7.01 8.36
CA ASP A 122 15.94 6.06 9.48
C ASP A 122 14.56 5.47 9.81
N LEU A 123 13.44 6.11 9.42
CA LEU A 123 12.09 5.57 9.59
C LEU A 123 11.33 5.48 8.25
N ASN A 124 11.53 4.37 7.55
CA ASN A 124 10.48 3.84 6.69
C ASN A 124 9.63 2.92 7.58
N GLY A 125 8.39 3.31 7.88
CA GLY A 125 7.42 2.35 8.40
C GLY A 125 7.24 1.19 7.41
N ALA A 126 6.49 0.15 7.81
CA ALA A 126 6.35 -1.05 6.97
C ALA A 126 5.84 -0.75 5.55
N SER A 127 5.03 0.32 5.36
CA SER A 127 4.43 0.68 4.05
C SER A 127 4.35 2.18 3.75
N GLN A 128 4.59 3.06 4.73
CA GLN A 128 4.37 4.51 4.61
C GLN A 128 5.49 5.28 5.32
N ALA A 129 5.89 6.42 4.77
CA ALA A 129 6.84 7.31 5.42
C ALA A 129 6.11 8.34 6.30
N GLY A 130 6.62 8.55 7.51
CA GLY A 130 6.13 9.57 8.44
C GLY A 130 7.30 10.35 9.07
N PRO A 131 7.02 11.46 9.76
CA PRO A 131 5.70 12.06 10.00
C PRO A 131 5.10 12.78 8.79
N SER A 132 3.78 12.95 8.78
CA SER A 132 3.00 13.56 7.70
C SER A 132 2.28 14.84 8.14
N CYS A 133 2.18 15.81 7.21
CA CYS A 133 1.28 16.95 7.39
C CYS A 133 -0.18 16.51 7.17
N ILE A 134 -1.03 16.62 8.20
CA ILE A 134 -2.44 16.20 8.13
C ILE A 134 -3.21 16.82 6.95
N TRP A 135 -2.96 18.09 6.63
CA TRP A 135 -3.66 18.77 5.54
C TRP A 135 -3.31 18.20 4.17
N LYS A 136 -2.04 17.81 3.98
CA LYS A 136 -1.60 17.15 2.75
C LYS A 136 -2.08 15.70 2.68
N GLU A 137 -2.12 15.02 3.82
CA GLU A 137 -2.70 13.68 3.91
C GLU A 137 -4.20 13.69 3.54
N LEU A 138 -4.94 14.72 3.96
CA LEU A 138 -6.35 14.90 3.59
C LEU A 138 -6.53 15.15 2.09
N ASP A 139 -5.68 15.99 1.49
CA ASP A 139 -5.69 16.20 0.03
C ASP A 139 -5.34 14.91 -0.73
N PHE A 140 -4.36 14.15 -0.25
CA PHE A 140 -3.99 12.85 -0.81
C PHE A 140 -5.11 11.82 -0.67
N GLY A 141 -5.76 11.76 0.50
CA GLY A 141 -6.92 10.91 0.76
C GLY A 141 -8.13 11.28 -0.11
N ALA A 142 -8.29 12.58 -0.42
CA ALA A 142 -9.29 13.04 -1.38
C ALA A 142 -8.97 12.53 -2.79
N ALA A 143 -7.72 12.63 -3.26
CA ALA A 143 -7.31 12.08 -4.55
C ALA A 143 -7.59 10.58 -4.67
N CYS A 144 -7.25 9.82 -3.62
CA CYS A 144 -7.53 8.39 -3.51
C CYS A 144 -9.03 8.09 -3.59
N SER A 145 -9.84 8.80 -2.80
CA SER A 145 -11.28 8.59 -2.73
C SER A 145 -11.98 8.96 -4.04
N TRP A 146 -11.52 10.00 -4.74
CA TRP A 146 -12.02 10.39 -6.06
C TRP A 146 -11.69 9.35 -7.13
N ALA A 147 -10.50 8.74 -7.07
CA ALA A 147 -10.15 7.62 -7.95
C ALA A 147 -11.07 6.42 -7.75
N CYS A 148 -11.29 6.00 -6.49
CA CYS A 148 -12.21 4.91 -6.17
C CYS A 148 -13.65 5.22 -6.61
N ALA A 149 -14.12 6.45 -6.36
CA ALA A 149 -15.46 6.87 -6.76
C ALA A 149 -15.65 6.82 -8.29
N ALA A 150 -14.61 7.15 -9.06
CA ALA A 150 -14.64 7.02 -10.51
C ALA A 150 -14.77 5.56 -10.96
N ALA A 151 -14.00 4.63 -10.38
CA ALA A 151 -14.15 3.20 -10.67
C ALA A 151 -15.54 2.67 -10.28
N SER A 152 -16.02 3.04 -9.10
CA SER A 152 -17.35 2.64 -8.60
C SER A 152 -18.48 3.20 -9.46
N HIS A 153 -18.32 4.37 -10.09
CA HIS A 153 -19.32 4.92 -11.00
C HIS A 153 -19.62 4.00 -12.20
N TYR A 154 -18.64 3.19 -12.61
CA TYR A 154 -18.77 2.20 -13.68
C TYR A 154 -19.05 0.78 -13.16
N ASN A 155 -19.38 0.63 -11.87
CA ASN A 155 -19.59 -0.65 -11.21
C ASN A 155 -18.39 -1.61 -11.35
N VAL A 156 -17.17 -1.06 -11.42
CA VAL A 156 -15.95 -1.85 -11.42
C VAL A 156 -15.51 -2.06 -9.99
N GLU A 157 -15.26 -3.32 -9.64
CA GLU A 157 -14.70 -3.68 -8.34
C GLU A 157 -13.38 -2.95 -8.12
N ASN A 158 -13.22 -2.36 -6.95
CA ASN A 158 -12.04 -1.57 -6.66
C ASN A 158 -11.72 -1.52 -5.19
N ARG A 159 -10.42 -1.53 -4.88
CA ARG A 159 -9.94 -1.38 -3.51
C ARG A 159 -8.59 -0.68 -3.51
N ILE A 160 -8.48 0.36 -2.69
CA ILE A 160 -7.20 1.01 -2.43
C ILE A 160 -6.47 0.33 -1.28
N THR A 161 -5.18 0.07 -1.47
CA THR A 161 -4.38 -0.69 -0.51
C THR A 161 -2.98 -0.08 -0.38
N GLY A 162 -2.51 0.05 0.87
CA GLY A 162 -1.14 0.50 1.15
C GLY A 162 -0.10 -0.58 0.86
N SER A 163 -0.47 -1.86 0.98
CA SER A 163 0.41 -3.00 0.75
C SER A 163 0.87 -3.11 -0.70
N ILE A 164 -0.04 -2.89 -1.67
CA ILE A 164 0.29 -2.87 -3.09
C ILE A 164 1.15 -1.66 -3.45
N GLY A 165 0.87 -0.51 -2.83
CA GLY A 165 1.72 0.68 -2.97
C GLY A 165 3.15 0.45 -2.48
N ASP A 166 3.30 -0.18 -1.31
CA ASP A 166 4.62 -0.52 -0.76
C ASP A 166 5.35 -1.57 -1.61
N ALA A 167 4.65 -2.63 -2.01
CA ALA A 167 5.21 -3.66 -2.91
C ALA A 167 5.72 -3.04 -4.22
N ALA A 168 4.97 -2.12 -4.81
CA ALA A 168 5.37 -1.37 -5.99
C ALA A 168 6.61 -0.50 -5.75
N LYS A 169 6.67 0.18 -4.60
CA LYS A 169 7.81 1.00 -4.21
C LYS A 169 9.09 0.21 -4.08
N ARG A 170 9.04 -0.98 -3.47
CA ARG A 170 10.22 -1.83 -3.28
C ARG A 170 10.87 -2.29 -4.58
N ILE A 171 10.09 -2.46 -5.64
CA ILE A 171 10.58 -2.87 -6.97
C ILE A 171 10.82 -1.71 -7.94
N GLY A 172 10.71 -0.47 -7.48
CA GLY A 172 11.14 0.72 -8.20
C GLY A 172 10.05 1.50 -8.93
N TYR A 173 8.79 1.35 -8.55
CA TYR A 173 7.69 2.24 -8.95
C TYR A 173 7.47 3.31 -7.87
N LEU A 174 7.21 4.57 -8.25
CA LEU A 174 6.99 5.66 -7.29
C LEU A 174 8.07 5.80 -6.18
N GLU A 175 9.34 5.55 -6.48
CA GLU A 175 10.46 5.55 -5.49
C GLU A 175 10.54 6.84 -4.67
N ASP A 176 10.30 7.99 -5.32
CA ASP A 176 10.34 9.31 -4.69
C ASP A 176 9.12 9.63 -3.81
N CYS A 177 8.08 8.79 -3.85
CA CYS A 177 6.86 9.03 -3.08
C CYS A 177 7.03 8.62 -1.62
N ASN A 178 6.54 9.47 -0.71
CA ASN A 178 6.49 9.21 0.72
C ASN A 178 5.36 8.24 1.07
N SER A 179 4.22 8.41 0.41
CA SER A 179 3.01 7.63 0.63
C SER A 179 2.57 7.01 -0.69
N PRO A 180 2.99 5.76 -1.02
CA PRO A 180 2.49 5.04 -2.18
C PRO A 180 1.27 4.20 -1.78
N VAL A 181 0.22 4.22 -2.60
CA VAL A 181 -0.93 3.34 -2.49
C VAL A 181 -1.28 2.76 -3.86
N GLY A 182 -1.85 1.56 -3.88
CA GLY A 182 -2.34 0.94 -5.11
C GLY A 182 -3.86 0.87 -5.09
N LEU A 183 -4.52 1.48 -6.06
CA LEU A 183 -5.92 1.22 -6.38
C LEU A 183 -5.99 0.06 -7.36
N ILE A 184 -6.50 -1.07 -6.89
CA ILE A 184 -6.75 -2.23 -7.74
C ILE A 184 -8.10 -2.01 -8.45
N VAL A 185 -8.13 -2.14 -9.78
CA VAL A 185 -9.31 -1.91 -10.63
C VAL A 185 -9.66 -3.20 -11.36
N GLY A 186 -10.87 -3.68 -11.12
CA GLY A 186 -11.38 -4.95 -11.63
C GLY A 186 -10.92 -6.15 -10.79
N PRO A 187 -11.20 -7.38 -11.23
CA PRO A 187 -12.01 -7.69 -12.40
C PRO A 187 -13.50 -7.40 -12.14
N CYS A 188 -14.31 -7.32 -13.21
CA CYS A 188 -15.72 -6.93 -13.17
C CYS A 188 -16.62 -8.03 -12.55
N ARG A 189 -16.44 -8.31 -11.25
CA ARG A 189 -17.17 -9.28 -10.44
C ARG A 189 -17.30 -8.76 -9.01
N ASP A 190 -18.30 -9.25 -8.29
CA ASP A 190 -18.63 -8.74 -6.96
C ASP A 190 -17.77 -9.36 -5.84
N GLN A 191 -17.40 -8.51 -4.87
CA GLN A 191 -16.75 -8.82 -3.61
C GLN A 191 -15.40 -9.55 -3.73
N ILE A 192 -14.58 -9.28 -4.75
CA ILE A 192 -13.29 -9.99 -4.86
C ILE A 192 -12.36 -9.59 -3.71
N TYR A 193 -12.17 -8.29 -3.51
CA TYR A 193 -11.24 -7.77 -2.49
C TYR A 193 -11.84 -7.67 -1.09
N PHE A 194 -13.15 -7.83 -0.96
CA PHE A 194 -13.87 -7.71 0.32
C PHE A 194 -14.44 -9.05 0.83
N SER A 195 -14.31 -10.14 0.05
CA SER A 195 -14.85 -11.45 0.42
C SER A 195 -14.06 -12.11 1.55
N ARG A 196 -14.74 -12.29 2.69
CA ARG A 196 -14.24 -13.12 3.80
C ARG A 196 -14.18 -14.61 3.47
N ALA A 197 -14.95 -15.07 2.48
CA ALA A 197 -14.93 -16.48 2.09
C ALA A 197 -13.58 -16.88 1.50
N ALA A 198 -12.93 -15.98 0.76
CA ALA A 198 -11.57 -16.19 0.25
C ALA A 198 -10.56 -16.33 1.40
N SER A 199 -10.77 -15.66 2.54
CA SER A 199 -9.88 -15.75 3.70
C SER A 199 -10.17 -16.96 4.62
N ARG A 200 -11.29 -17.67 4.42
CA ARG A 200 -11.71 -18.75 5.32
C ARG A 200 -10.76 -19.94 5.26
N GLY A 201 -10.26 -20.37 6.41
CA GLY A 201 -9.33 -21.51 6.52
C GLY A 201 -7.89 -21.20 6.09
N ARG A 202 -7.58 -19.94 5.73
CA ARG A 202 -6.22 -19.51 5.37
C ARG A 202 -5.40 -19.03 6.57
N TYR A 203 -6.06 -18.65 7.66
CA TYR A 203 -5.43 -18.31 8.94
C TYR A 203 -5.55 -19.47 9.91
N THR A 204 -4.45 -19.81 10.56
CA THR A 204 -4.45 -20.80 11.65
C THR A 204 -4.92 -20.17 12.96
N GLU A 205 -5.32 -20.99 13.93
CA GLU A 205 -5.64 -20.48 15.28
C GLU A 205 -4.43 -19.76 15.90
N GLN A 206 -3.23 -20.26 15.66
CA GLN A 206 -1.99 -19.62 16.11
C GLN A 206 -1.83 -18.22 15.50
N ASP A 207 -2.08 -18.06 14.20
CA ASP A 207 -2.02 -16.75 13.54
C ASP A 207 -2.96 -15.73 14.19
N TYR A 208 -4.19 -16.16 14.55
CA TYR A 208 -5.13 -15.28 15.24
C TYR A 208 -4.68 -14.92 16.65
N ARG A 209 -4.11 -15.87 17.40
CA ARG A 209 -3.56 -15.61 18.74
C ARG A 209 -2.39 -14.65 18.67
N GLU A 210 -1.45 -14.87 17.75
CA GLU A 210 -0.30 -13.98 17.55
C GLU A 210 -0.75 -12.59 17.11
N TYR A 211 -1.70 -12.48 16.18
CA TYR A 211 -2.25 -11.19 15.76
C TYR A 211 -2.90 -10.44 16.93
N ALA A 212 -3.71 -11.14 17.74
CA ALA A 212 -4.31 -10.55 18.93
C ALA A 212 -3.24 -10.08 19.91
N MET A 213 -2.23 -10.90 20.20
CA MET A 213 -1.12 -10.56 21.12
C MET A 213 -0.27 -9.40 20.59
N ARG A 214 -0.03 -9.33 19.28
CA ARG A 214 0.70 -8.22 18.64
C ARG A 214 -0.08 -6.92 18.62
N ALA A 215 -1.42 -6.96 18.58
CA ALA A 215 -2.30 -5.78 18.54
C ALA A 215 -2.75 -5.27 19.92
N LEU A 216 -2.74 -6.16 20.93
CA LEU A 216 -3.17 -5.87 22.29
C LEU A 216 -2.41 -4.68 22.92
N PRO A 217 -1.07 -4.57 22.85
CA PRO A 217 -0.35 -3.42 23.37
C PRO A 217 -0.80 -2.08 22.78
N GLN A 218 -1.09 -2.01 21.48
CA GLN A 218 -1.47 -0.79 20.76
C GLN A 218 -2.92 -0.40 21.07
N LEU A 219 -3.82 -1.38 21.25
CA LEU A 219 -5.17 -1.13 21.75
C LEU A 219 -5.17 -0.52 23.16
N TRP A 220 -4.13 -0.80 23.95
CA TRP A 220 -3.98 -0.24 25.29
C TRP A 220 -3.24 1.10 25.32
N THR A 221 -2.31 1.38 24.41
CA THR A 221 -1.65 2.70 24.30
C THR A 221 -2.53 3.76 23.63
N THR A 222 -3.57 3.36 22.90
CA THR A 222 -4.60 4.27 22.37
C THR A 222 -5.68 4.61 23.40
N SER A 223 -5.61 4.03 24.60
CA SER A 223 -6.44 4.45 25.72
C SER A 223 -6.14 5.91 26.08
N PRO A 224 -7.15 6.80 26.18
CA PRO A 224 -6.94 8.21 26.51
C PRO A 224 -6.44 8.44 27.94
N TRP A 225 -6.34 7.38 28.75
CA TRP A 225 -5.74 7.42 30.08
C TRP A 225 -4.23 7.39 29.94
N ALA A 226 -3.54 8.43 30.44
CA ALA A 226 -2.08 8.59 30.40
C ALA A 226 -1.28 7.51 31.17
N GLU A 227 -1.92 6.41 31.54
CA GLU A 227 -1.36 5.32 32.32
C GLU A 227 -1.46 4.03 31.49
N ASN A 228 -0.34 3.33 31.37
CA ASN A 228 -0.26 2.01 30.75
C ASN A 228 -1.37 1.09 31.31
N ALA A 229 -2.19 0.49 30.43
CA ALA A 229 -3.39 -0.20 30.85
C ALA A 229 -3.09 -1.38 31.81
N PRO A 230 -3.85 -1.51 32.92
CA PRO A 230 -3.68 -2.61 33.85
C PRO A 230 -4.21 -3.93 33.27
N PHE A 231 -3.39 -4.99 33.31
CA PHE A 231 -3.78 -6.33 32.84
C PHE A 231 -4.32 -7.18 34.01
N LYS A 232 -5.48 -7.81 33.82
CA LYS A 232 -6.05 -8.76 34.79
C LYS A 232 -5.40 -10.13 34.60
N TYR A 233 -4.68 -10.60 35.62
CA TYR A 233 -3.90 -11.84 35.55
C TYR A 233 -4.32 -12.92 36.56
N GLY A 234 -5.38 -12.68 37.34
CA GLY A 234 -5.91 -13.67 38.28
C GLY A 234 -7.39 -13.46 38.56
N GLU A 235 -8.00 -14.37 39.31
CA GLU A 235 -9.45 -14.38 39.56
C GLU A 235 -9.92 -13.22 40.44
N ASN A 236 -9.13 -12.88 41.47
CA ASN A 236 -9.46 -11.84 42.43
C ASN A 236 -9.48 -10.45 41.79
N TRP A 237 -10.58 -9.73 41.94
CA TRP A 237 -10.73 -8.39 41.35
C TRP A 237 -9.99 -7.29 42.14
N GLU A 238 -9.71 -7.56 43.42
CA GLU A 238 -9.11 -6.61 44.37
C GLU A 238 -7.57 -6.65 44.39
N GLN A 239 -6.95 -7.55 43.62
CA GLN A 239 -5.49 -7.68 43.58
C GLN A 239 -4.83 -6.46 42.91
N LYS A 240 -3.60 -6.15 43.32
CA LYS A 240 -2.84 -5.02 42.78
C LYS A 240 -2.65 -5.20 41.27
N LYS A 241 -3.16 -4.22 40.51
CA LYS A 241 -3.08 -4.18 39.06
C LYS A 241 -1.61 -4.25 38.60
N LYS A 242 -1.31 -5.15 37.66
CA LYS A 242 -0.02 -5.18 36.95
C LYS A 242 -0.14 -4.39 35.66
N ILE A 243 0.91 -3.67 35.33
CA ILE A 243 0.99 -2.83 34.15
C ILE A 243 1.92 -3.51 33.15
N LEU A 244 1.50 -3.60 31.88
CA LEU A 244 2.38 -4.06 30.82
C LEU A 244 3.45 -3.00 30.54
N LYS A 245 4.72 -3.41 30.56
CA LYS A 245 5.84 -2.58 30.15
C LYS A 245 6.21 -2.98 28.71
N LEU A 246 6.36 -2.00 27.83
CA LEU A 246 6.99 -2.23 26.53
C LEU A 246 8.45 -2.60 26.78
N VAL A 247 8.86 -3.75 26.27
CA VAL A 247 10.23 -4.23 26.29
C VAL A 247 10.66 -4.35 24.84
N ASP A 248 11.90 -3.96 24.54
CA ASP A 248 12.47 -4.20 23.23
C ASP A 248 12.54 -5.72 23.03
N GLU A 249 11.83 -6.22 22.02
CA GLU A 249 11.83 -7.64 21.69
C GLU A 249 13.08 -7.93 20.85
N GLU A 250 13.93 -8.84 21.32
CA GLU A 250 15.00 -9.38 20.49
C GLU A 250 14.34 -10.19 19.36
N ILE A 251 14.61 -9.81 18.11
CA ILE A 251 14.04 -10.49 16.97
C ILE A 251 14.55 -11.93 16.99
N ALA A 252 13.64 -12.90 17.02
CA ALA A 252 14.03 -14.30 16.98
C ALA A 252 14.87 -14.57 15.71
N PRO A 253 15.96 -15.34 15.79
CA PRO A 253 16.85 -15.60 14.65
C PRO A 253 16.11 -16.23 13.46
N GLU A 254 15.02 -16.96 13.72
CA GLU A 254 14.13 -17.50 12.68
C GLU A 254 13.43 -16.39 11.88
N VAL A 255 12.98 -15.33 12.55
CA VAL A 255 12.32 -14.18 11.89
C VAL A 255 13.34 -13.37 11.11
N GLU A 256 14.56 -13.20 11.63
CA GLU A 256 15.65 -12.55 10.89
C GLU A 256 16.02 -13.31 9.61
N ALA A 257 16.08 -14.64 9.66
CA ALA A 257 16.33 -15.48 8.49
C ALA A 257 15.23 -15.31 7.42
N ILE A 258 13.95 -15.27 7.84
CA ILE A 258 12.83 -15.01 6.91
C ILE A 258 12.93 -13.59 6.33
N GLN A 259 13.29 -12.58 7.13
CA GLN A 259 13.48 -11.21 6.64
C GLN A 259 14.59 -11.13 5.59
N GLN A 260 15.70 -11.84 5.78
CA GLN A 260 16.78 -11.92 4.80
C GLN A 260 16.30 -12.58 3.50
N GLN A 261 15.64 -13.74 3.60
CA GLN A 261 15.08 -14.43 2.42
C GLN A 261 14.10 -13.56 1.63
N VAL A 262 13.20 -12.85 2.32
CA VAL A 262 12.23 -11.95 1.68
C VAL A 262 12.95 -10.76 1.03
N THR A 263 13.97 -10.21 1.67
CA THR A 263 14.76 -9.11 1.12
C THR A 263 15.51 -9.53 -0.14
N GLU A 264 16.16 -10.70 -0.11
CA GLU A 264 16.84 -11.28 -1.28
C GLU A 264 15.86 -11.51 -2.43
N ARG A 265 14.68 -12.05 -2.14
CA ARG A 265 13.64 -12.29 -3.14
C ARG A 265 13.13 -11.00 -3.78
N ILE A 266 12.94 -9.96 -2.97
CA ILE A 266 12.52 -8.64 -3.47
C ILE A 266 13.60 -8.03 -4.37
N GLU A 267 14.87 -8.16 -4.00
CA GLU A 267 15.98 -7.64 -4.81
C GLU A 267 16.12 -8.39 -6.14
N GLU A 268 15.92 -9.71 -6.14
CA GLU A 268 15.84 -10.51 -7.37
C GLU A 268 14.72 -10.00 -8.29
N ILE A 269 13.50 -9.84 -7.76
CA ILE A 269 12.35 -9.34 -8.54
C ILE A 269 12.61 -7.92 -9.05
N LYS A 270 13.17 -7.05 -8.21
CA LYS A 270 13.54 -5.69 -8.58
C LYS A 270 14.53 -5.68 -9.73
N SER A 271 15.57 -6.50 -9.67
CA SER A 271 16.58 -6.61 -10.73
C SER A 271 15.95 -7.05 -12.07
N ARG A 272 15.01 -8.00 -12.03
CA ARG A 272 14.26 -8.47 -13.20
C ARG A 272 13.38 -7.37 -13.80
N VAL A 273 12.65 -6.63 -12.97
CA VAL A 273 11.80 -5.50 -13.40
C VAL A 273 12.65 -4.38 -13.99
N GLN A 274 13.78 -4.03 -13.37
CA GLN A 274 14.70 -3.02 -13.87
C GLN A 274 15.33 -3.44 -15.20
N ALA A 275 15.73 -4.71 -15.36
CA ALA A 275 16.26 -5.23 -16.61
C ALA A 275 15.23 -5.10 -17.75
N LYS A 276 13.99 -5.49 -17.50
CA LYS A 276 12.88 -5.35 -18.45
C LYS A 276 12.62 -3.88 -18.84
N ARG A 277 12.58 -2.98 -17.86
CA ARG A 277 12.41 -1.52 -18.10
C ARG A 277 13.56 -0.92 -18.92
N ARG A 278 14.79 -1.37 -18.70
CA ARG A 278 15.94 -0.94 -19.51
C ARG A 278 15.79 -1.37 -20.96
N THR A 279 15.37 -2.62 -21.21
CA THR A 279 15.10 -3.11 -22.57
C THR A 279 14.01 -2.29 -23.26
N LEU A 280 12.87 -2.07 -22.59
CA LEU A 280 11.77 -1.25 -23.11
C LEU A 280 12.18 0.20 -23.41
N CYS A 281 12.99 0.81 -22.54
CA CYS A 281 13.50 2.16 -22.76
C CYS A 281 14.39 2.24 -24.00
N VAL A 282 15.28 1.24 -24.20
CA VAL A 282 16.13 1.15 -25.39
C VAL A 282 15.29 0.96 -26.66
N GLU A 283 14.25 0.13 -26.61
CA GLU A 283 13.35 -0.07 -27.75
C GLU A 283 12.53 1.18 -28.09
N GLN A 284 11.99 1.88 -27.08
CA GLN A 284 11.27 3.14 -27.30
C GLN A 284 12.17 4.23 -27.86
N VAL A 285 13.43 4.31 -27.42
CA VAL A 285 14.43 5.25 -27.97
C VAL A 285 14.82 4.87 -29.40
N ALA A 286 14.95 3.58 -29.72
CA ALA A 286 15.24 3.11 -31.08
C ALA A 286 14.07 3.37 -32.05
N VAL A 287 12.83 3.16 -31.60
CA VAL A 287 11.61 3.50 -32.36
C VAL A 287 11.47 5.01 -32.55
N ALA A 288 11.73 5.81 -31.51
CA ALA A 288 11.70 7.27 -31.60
C ALA A 288 12.81 7.85 -32.50
N LYS A 289 13.92 7.12 -32.69
CA LYS A 289 15.00 7.47 -33.63
C LYS A 289 14.80 6.95 -35.05
N GLY A 290 13.72 6.21 -35.31
CA GLY A 290 13.43 5.66 -36.65
C GLY A 290 14.34 4.51 -37.08
N GLU A 291 15.01 3.84 -36.13
CA GLU A 291 16.02 2.79 -36.41
C GLU A 291 15.40 1.39 -36.53
N ARG A 292 14.07 1.24 -36.40
CA ARG A 292 13.33 0.03 -36.81
C ARG A 292 12.43 0.36 -38.00
N SER A 293 12.94 0.11 -39.20
CA SER A 293 12.13 -0.13 -40.40
C SER A 293 11.72 -1.61 -40.41
N GLU A 294 10.40 -1.85 -40.42
CA GLU A 294 9.66 -3.10 -40.71
C GLU A 294 10.27 -4.46 -40.27
#